data_AF-A0A2G6G7T8-F1
#
_entry.id   AF-A0A2G6G7T8-F1
#
_cell.length_a   1.000
_cell.length_b   1.000
_cell.length_c   1.000
_cell.angle_alpha   90.00
_cell.angle_beta   90.00
_cell.angle_gamma   90.00
#
_symmetry.space_group_name_H-M   'P 1'
#
loop_
_entity.id
_entity.type
_entity.pdbx_description
1 polymer ?
#
loop_
_entity_poly.entity_id
_entity_poly.type
_entity_poly.pdbx_seq_one_letter_code
_entity_poly.pdbx_strand_id
1 'polypeptide(L)'
;MKFKTFFVFTLVILLTFQMSFADNNYELNSQDDTQNFSGELVDKGDIPSVIHSIREAGVDRYKTAVSVSMYFYLPNLIVTSGENYPDALSASSLAYAIRKATANSDIKYSILLAKQNSIPWNERLQYNHRDHAVVLGGKGVLGDAVEDELKVWFPDVERIGGKDRFETSLNIAKEITDYYTPEMKKLIIVNGYSYADALSAANVVSYTDGAPVLLVRKDSIPKDIKEYIVDLEPEEIYIVGGKGVVSLHVEDILRFYCSNVSRISGADRYLTNQATIDLLGGIDNRDLVIATGKDFPDGLSAGVFANNLRGVLMLTGDNLKDFQRQCLIEEIDYGADYFVVGGTAAVSEKIENEALNYLNTLKKYELADGSTGVITLTTFEAEREEFLSLINQYREENNVGPLRYEYSWISPTNLRTAEIVNQFTHTRPDGSIFRTAYDIVSMPIPDSENILLTGSKDITSVIEAWKQSPEDNEHMLREDYDKVMFCGGKTRNIITGKYMYYWVAVFI
;
A
#
# COMPACT_ATOMS: atom_id res chain seq x y z
N MET A 1 40.29 -15.25 52.77
CA MET A 1 39.02 -16.02 52.83
C MET A 1 38.81 -16.69 51.47
N LYS A 2 38.41 -17.96 51.32
CA LYS A 2 37.05 -18.54 51.56
C LYS A 2 35.96 -17.75 50.80
N PHE A 3 35.22 -18.24 49.81
CA PHE A 3 35.17 -19.51 49.01
C PHE A 3 34.78 -19.12 47.54
N LYS A 4 34.50 -19.95 46.52
CA LYS A 4 34.29 -21.41 46.22
C LYS A 4 34.71 -21.58 44.72
N THR A 5 35.18 -22.67 44.10
CA THR A 5 35.09 -24.14 44.29
C THR A 5 33.76 -24.71 43.73
N PHE A 6 33.70 -25.55 42.67
CA PHE A 6 34.74 -26.25 41.88
C PHE A 6 34.21 -26.93 40.58
N PHE A 7 35.07 -27.10 39.54
CA PHE A 7 35.18 -28.24 38.58
C PHE A 7 33.94 -28.66 37.73
N VAL A 8 33.96 -29.57 36.73
CA VAL A 8 34.83 -30.71 36.28
C VAL A 8 34.97 -30.64 34.72
N PHE A 9 36.17 -30.65 34.10
CA PHE A 9 36.85 -31.78 33.39
C PHE A 9 35.97 -32.59 32.39
N THR A 10 36.40 -33.05 31.20
CA THR A 10 37.69 -33.59 30.66
C THR A 10 37.67 -33.37 29.11
N LEU A 11 38.72 -33.14 28.30
CA LEU A 11 39.93 -33.95 27.93
C LEU A 11 39.60 -35.42 27.52
N VAL A 12 40.25 -36.11 26.56
CA VAL A 12 41.14 -35.73 25.43
C VAL A 12 41.38 -36.96 24.50
N ILE A 13 41.98 -36.75 23.30
CA ILE A 13 42.58 -37.75 22.37
C ILE A 13 41.56 -38.65 21.61
N LEU A 14 41.47 -38.75 20.27
CA LEU A 14 42.43 -38.76 19.13
C LEU A 14 42.90 -40.19 18.74
N LEU A 15 42.34 -40.74 17.66
CA LEU A 15 42.98 -41.76 16.82
C LEU A 15 42.35 -41.81 15.41
N THR A 16 43.15 -42.19 14.42
CA THR A 16 42.86 -42.20 12.98
C THR A 16 42.75 -43.62 12.44
N PHE A 17 41.89 -43.92 11.45
CA PHE A 17 42.35 -44.42 10.13
C PHE A 17 41.24 -44.62 9.06
N GLN A 18 41.67 -44.55 7.79
CA GLN A 18 41.18 -45.20 6.56
C GLN A 18 39.73 -45.08 6.07
N MET A 19 39.63 -45.00 4.74
CA MET A 19 38.42 -45.21 3.94
C MET A 19 38.07 -46.70 3.88
N SER A 20 36.77 -47.01 3.79
CA SER A 20 36.28 -48.25 3.18
C SER A 20 35.11 -47.91 2.27
N PHE A 21 35.19 -48.28 1.00
CA PHE A 21 34.02 -48.32 0.12
C PHE A 21 33.33 -49.67 0.33
N ALA A 22 32.05 -49.64 0.64
CA ALA A 22 31.15 -50.78 0.56
C ALA A 22 29.74 -50.26 0.28
N ASP A 23 29.13 -50.71 -0.80
CA ASP A 23 27.71 -50.48 -1.06
C ASP A 23 26.87 -51.18 0.02
N ASN A 24 25.74 -50.58 0.39
CA ASN A 24 24.54 -51.35 0.71
C ASN A 24 23.30 -50.44 0.71
N ASN A 25 22.18 -51.03 0.30
CA ASN A 25 20.88 -50.38 0.18
C ASN A 25 20.39 -49.88 1.54
N TYR A 26 19.80 -48.69 1.58
CA TYR A 26 18.81 -48.34 2.61
C TYR A 26 17.42 -48.56 2.03
N GLU A 27 16.77 -49.64 2.45
CA GLU A 27 15.35 -49.86 2.23
C GLU A 27 14.55 -48.78 2.98
N LEU A 28 13.50 -48.24 2.34
CA LEU A 28 12.57 -47.32 3.00
C LEU A 28 11.69 -48.10 3.99
N ASN A 29 12.18 -48.21 5.22
CA ASN A 29 11.48 -48.92 6.28
C ASN A 29 10.31 -48.06 6.81
N SER A 30 9.10 -48.36 6.35
CA SER A 30 7.92 -47.52 6.53
C SER A 30 7.19 -47.78 7.86
N GLN A 31 7.59 -47.08 8.92
CA GLN A 31 6.73 -46.80 10.08
C GLN A 31 7.28 -45.68 10.98
N ASP A 32 6.40 -45.09 11.79
CA ASP A 32 6.64 -44.11 12.85
C ASP A 32 7.38 -42.80 12.46
N ASP A 33 6.60 -41.78 12.02
CA ASP A 33 6.53 -40.53 12.79
C ASP A 33 5.23 -39.69 12.52
N THR A 34 4.08 -40.34 12.33
CA THR A 34 2.77 -39.65 12.26
C THR A 34 2.24 -39.33 13.67
N GLN A 35 2.92 -38.45 14.40
CA GLN A 35 2.40 -37.93 15.67
C GLN A 35 1.25 -36.95 15.43
N ASN A 36 0.05 -37.35 15.82
CA ASN A 36 -1.17 -36.54 15.75
C ASN A 36 -1.03 -35.26 16.58
N PHE A 37 -0.90 -34.10 15.92
CA PHE A 37 -1.14 -32.80 16.53
C PHE A 37 -2.64 -32.51 16.64
N SER A 38 -3.36 -33.30 17.45
CA SER A 38 -4.75 -33.06 17.80
C SER A 38 -4.84 -32.01 18.92
N GLY A 39 -4.55 -30.75 18.57
CA GLY A 39 -4.74 -29.59 19.45
C GLY A 39 -6.00 -28.81 19.05
N GLU A 40 -6.97 -28.69 19.96
CA GLU A 40 -8.07 -27.72 19.79
C GLU A 40 -7.50 -26.30 19.90
N LEU A 41 -7.61 -25.52 18.83
CA LEU A 41 -7.27 -24.10 18.84
C LEU A 41 -8.44 -23.28 19.40
N VAL A 42 -8.12 -22.25 20.18
CA VAL A 42 -9.13 -21.43 20.88
C VAL A 42 -9.70 -20.38 19.93
N ASP A 43 -11.00 -20.46 19.68
CA ASP A 43 -11.79 -19.46 18.95
C ASP A 43 -11.62 -18.05 19.55
N LYS A 44 -11.08 -17.12 18.72
CA LYS A 44 -11.06 -15.67 18.94
C LYS A 44 -10.91 -14.88 17.64
N GLY A 45 -12.02 -14.50 17.01
CA GLY A 45 -12.06 -13.35 16.09
C GLY A 45 -12.89 -13.60 14.83
N ASP A 46 -13.66 -12.59 14.44
CA ASP A 46 -14.44 -12.60 13.20
C ASP A 46 -13.55 -12.78 11.96
N ILE A 47 -14.08 -13.45 10.93
CA ILE A 47 -13.34 -13.71 9.70
C ILE A 47 -13.09 -12.38 8.95
N PRO A 48 -11.84 -12.10 8.54
CA PRO A 48 -11.48 -10.90 7.80
C PRO A 48 -12.32 -10.65 6.55
N SER A 49 -12.82 -9.42 6.40
CA SER A 49 -13.30 -8.90 5.13
C SER A 49 -12.13 -8.76 4.16
N VAL A 50 -12.24 -9.35 2.97
CA VAL A 50 -11.26 -9.19 1.88
C VAL A 50 -11.16 -7.71 1.50
N ILE A 51 -9.93 -7.19 1.43
CA ILE A 51 -9.67 -5.81 1.00
C ILE A 51 -9.79 -5.78 -0.53
N HIS A 52 -10.73 -4.98 -1.03
CA HIS A 52 -10.95 -4.72 -2.46
C HIS A 52 -10.26 -3.42 -2.89
N SER A 53 -9.99 -3.26 -4.19
CA SER A 53 -9.50 -1.99 -4.75
C SER A 53 -10.64 -1.14 -5.31
N ILE A 54 -10.53 0.18 -5.10
CA ILE A 54 -11.39 1.20 -5.71
C ILE A 54 -10.50 2.09 -6.58
N ARG A 55 -10.64 2.00 -7.91
CA ARG A 55 -9.84 2.77 -8.86
C ARG A 55 -10.54 4.05 -9.30
N GLU A 56 -10.07 5.18 -8.77
CA GLU A 56 -10.52 6.53 -9.14
C GLU A 56 -9.68 7.07 -10.30
N ALA A 57 -10.23 7.00 -11.52
CA ALA A 57 -9.49 7.27 -12.74
C ALA A 57 -10.36 7.82 -13.88
N GLY A 58 -9.77 8.69 -14.71
CA GLY A 58 -10.39 9.16 -15.94
C GLY A 58 -9.50 8.95 -17.17
N VAL A 59 -10.02 9.32 -18.35
CA VAL A 59 -9.29 9.27 -19.63
C VAL A 59 -8.09 10.24 -19.69
N ASP A 60 -8.05 11.22 -18.80
CA ASP A 60 -6.91 12.12 -18.59
C ASP A 60 -6.86 12.61 -17.12
N ARG A 61 -5.81 13.36 -16.79
CA ARG A 61 -5.57 13.98 -15.47
C ARG A 61 -6.76 14.80 -14.94
N TYR A 62 -7.51 15.46 -15.82
CA TYR A 62 -8.62 16.31 -15.42
C TYR A 62 -9.83 15.45 -15.02
N LYS A 63 -10.06 14.35 -15.74
CA LYS A 63 -11.12 13.38 -15.44
C LYS A 63 -10.78 12.50 -14.24
N THR A 64 -9.51 12.16 -14.00
CA THR A 64 -9.07 11.53 -12.74
C THR A 64 -9.42 12.40 -11.53
N ALA A 65 -9.09 13.70 -11.58
CA ALA A 65 -9.43 14.63 -10.50
C ALA A 65 -10.96 14.74 -10.28
N VAL A 66 -11.76 14.70 -11.35
CA VAL A 66 -13.23 14.66 -11.24
C VAL A 66 -13.73 13.37 -10.57
N SER A 67 -13.19 12.20 -10.91
CA SER A 67 -13.54 10.91 -10.29
C SER A 67 -13.32 10.96 -8.77
N VAL A 68 -12.09 11.31 -8.37
CA VAL A 68 -11.67 11.56 -6.98
C VAL A 68 -12.58 12.56 -6.25
N SER A 69 -13.06 13.60 -6.95
CA SER A 69 -13.97 14.59 -6.39
C SER A 69 -15.43 14.13 -6.29
N MET A 70 -15.85 13.16 -7.12
CA MET A 70 -17.20 12.59 -7.08
C MET A 70 -17.38 11.60 -5.94
N TYR A 71 -16.35 10.82 -5.57
CA TYR A 71 -16.41 9.85 -4.46
C TYR A 71 -17.03 10.43 -3.17
N PHE A 72 -16.68 11.67 -2.83
CA PHE A 72 -17.20 12.38 -1.64
C PHE A 72 -18.38 13.33 -1.90
N TYR A 73 -18.82 13.51 -3.15
CA TYR A 73 -19.89 14.46 -3.54
C TYR A 73 -19.76 15.90 -2.97
N LEU A 74 -18.55 16.47 -2.98
CA LEU A 74 -18.26 17.68 -2.20
C LEU A 74 -18.86 18.98 -2.76
N PRO A 75 -19.38 19.87 -1.89
CA PRO A 75 -19.90 21.18 -2.27
C PRO A 75 -18.80 22.24 -2.51
N ASN A 76 -17.54 21.95 -2.15
CA ASN A 76 -16.43 22.92 -2.21
C ASN A 76 -15.21 22.38 -2.96
N LEU A 77 -14.55 23.25 -3.72
CA LEU A 77 -13.42 22.89 -4.59
C LEU A 77 -12.21 23.80 -4.41
N ILE A 78 -11.02 23.22 -4.59
CA ILE A 78 -9.81 23.94 -4.95
C ILE A 78 -9.56 23.71 -6.45
N VAL A 79 -9.33 24.77 -7.22
CA VAL A 79 -9.04 24.70 -8.66
C VAL A 79 -7.62 25.15 -8.92
N THR A 80 -6.82 24.30 -9.55
CA THR A 80 -5.41 24.58 -9.86
C THR A 80 -5.05 24.09 -11.27
N SER A 81 -3.84 24.39 -11.75
CA SER A 81 -3.44 24.03 -13.12
C SER A 81 -3.15 22.53 -13.26
N GLY A 82 -3.75 21.89 -14.25
CA GLY A 82 -3.33 20.55 -14.71
C GLY A 82 -2.13 20.57 -15.65
N GLU A 83 -1.68 21.77 -16.04
CA GLU A 83 -0.60 22.00 -17.00
C GLU A 83 0.73 22.33 -16.28
N ASN A 84 0.70 22.73 -15.01
CA ASN A 84 1.88 23.02 -14.19
C ASN A 84 1.60 22.83 -12.68
N TYR A 85 2.56 22.29 -11.93
CA TYR A 85 2.39 21.84 -10.53
C TYR A 85 2.57 22.86 -9.37
N PRO A 86 3.37 23.96 -9.46
CA PRO A 86 3.89 24.63 -8.25
C PRO A 86 2.84 25.21 -7.31
N ASP A 87 1.84 25.90 -7.86
CA ASP A 87 0.77 26.56 -7.09
C ASP A 87 -0.19 25.55 -6.44
N ALA A 88 -0.12 24.26 -6.83
CA ALA A 88 -0.88 23.17 -6.25
C ALA A 88 -0.19 22.48 -5.06
N LEU A 89 1.13 22.65 -4.87
CA LEU A 89 1.88 21.91 -3.85
C LEU A 89 1.44 22.25 -2.41
N SER A 90 0.84 23.43 -2.19
CA SER A 90 0.30 23.86 -0.89
C SER A 90 -1.22 23.67 -0.76
N ALA A 91 -1.88 23.14 -1.80
CA ALA A 91 -3.33 22.94 -1.82
C ALA A 91 -3.81 21.90 -0.78
N SER A 92 -2.97 20.92 -0.46
CA SER A 92 -3.28 19.89 0.55
C SER A 92 -3.33 20.45 1.97
N SER A 93 -2.44 21.38 2.32
CA SER A 93 -2.52 22.10 3.59
C SER A 93 -3.74 23.01 3.66
N LEU A 94 -4.12 23.65 2.55
CA LEU A 94 -5.31 24.52 2.51
C LEU A 94 -6.62 23.72 2.67
N ALA A 95 -6.79 22.64 1.90
CA ALA A 95 -7.95 21.75 2.00
C ALA A 95 -8.13 21.16 3.41
N TYR A 96 -7.02 20.80 4.06
CA TYR A 96 -7.03 20.30 5.43
C TYR A 96 -7.41 21.39 6.43
N ALA A 97 -6.82 22.59 6.31
CA ALA A 97 -7.02 23.70 7.24
C ALA A 97 -8.47 24.22 7.21
N ILE A 98 -9.06 24.43 6.03
CA ILE A 98 -10.45 24.91 5.93
C ILE A 98 -11.43 23.90 6.53
N ARG A 99 -11.24 22.59 6.27
CA ARG A 99 -12.05 21.52 6.89
C ARG A 99 -11.98 21.52 8.42
N LYS A 100 -10.85 21.91 8.98
CA LYS A 100 -10.63 22.02 10.43
C LYS A 100 -11.25 23.31 11.01
N ALA A 101 -11.11 24.42 10.29
CA ALA A 101 -11.57 25.75 10.69
C ALA A 101 -13.10 25.86 10.87
N THR A 102 -13.88 25.16 10.04
CA THR A 102 -15.35 25.28 10.03
C THR A 102 -16.04 24.58 11.21
N ALA A 103 -15.30 23.83 12.02
CA ALA A 103 -15.82 22.94 13.08
C ALA A 103 -16.87 21.91 12.61
N ASN A 104 -17.06 21.74 11.31
CA ASN A 104 -17.97 20.80 10.67
C ASN A 104 -17.15 19.83 9.81
N SER A 105 -17.08 18.56 10.24
CA SER A 105 -16.31 17.49 9.60
C SER A 105 -16.62 17.25 8.12
N ASP A 106 -17.82 17.67 7.70
CA ASP A 106 -18.41 17.30 6.43
C ASP A 106 -18.03 18.33 5.33
N ILE A 107 -17.51 19.51 5.73
CA ILE A 107 -16.99 20.53 4.83
C ILE A 107 -15.57 20.17 4.40
N LYS A 108 -15.45 19.22 3.47
CA LYS A 108 -14.19 18.87 2.80
C LYS A 108 -14.04 19.63 1.47
N TYR A 109 -12.82 19.70 0.96
CA TYR A 109 -12.49 20.26 -0.36
C TYR A 109 -11.78 19.19 -1.20
N SER A 110 -12.09 19.11 -2.50
CA SER A 110 -11.30 18.34 -3.48
C SER A 110 -10.54 19.25 -4.44
N ILE A 111 -9.40 18.80 -4.95
CA ILE A 111 -8.70 19.48 -6.05
C ILE A 111 -9.33 19.06 -7.37
N LEU A 112 -9.77 20.03 -8.18
CA LEU A 112 -9.95 19.87 -9.62
C LEU A 112 -8.84 20.60 -10.39
N LEU A 113 -8.54 20.07 -11.56
CA LEU A 113 -7.53 20.61 -12.46
C LEU A 113 -8.19 21.40 -13.60
N ALA A 114 -7.61 22.53 -13.97
CA ALA A 114 -8.04 23.36 -15.11
C ALA A 114 -6.88 23.65 -16.06
N LYS A 115 -7.19 24.11 -17.28
CA LYS A 115 -6.22 24.65 -18.24
C LYS A 115 -6.15 26.16 -18.09
N GLN A 116 -5.08 26.79 -18.60
CA GLN A 116 -4.82 28.22 -18.39
C GLN A 116 -6.03 29.13 -18.69
N ASN A 117 -6.85 28.83 -19.70
CA ASN A 117 -8.00 29.65 -20.08
C ASN A 117 -9.28 28.83 -20.36
N SER A 118 -9.42 27.63 -19.79
CA SER A 118 -10.65 26.84 -19.92
C SER A 118 -10.76 25.72 -18.88
N ILE A 119 -12.00 25.40 -18.51
CA ILE A 119 -12.31 24.26 -17.65
C ILE A 119 -12.58 23.03 -18.53
N PRO A 120 -11.74 21.96 -18.46
CA PRO A 120 -11.86 20.80 -19.35
C PRO A 120 -12.85 19.74 -18.87
N TRP A 121 -13.41 19.89 -17.67
CA TRP A 121 -14.50 19.06 -17.14
C TRP A 121 -15.84 19.76 -17.37
N ASN A 122 -16.63 19.21 -18.28
CA ASN A 122 -17.97 19.66 -18.62
C ASN A 122 -19.07 18.74 -18.05
N GLU A 123 -18.71 17.75 -17.21
CA GLU A 123 -19.66 17.08 -16.35
C GLU A 123 -20.40 18.13 -15.53
N ARG A 124 -21.70 18.26 -15.78
CA ARG A 124 -22.60 18.98 -14.86
C ARG A 124 -22.69 18.15 -13.58
N LEU A 125 -21.73 18.36 -12.68
CA LEU A 125 -21.74 17.87 -11.29
C LEU A 125 -23.14 18.17 -10.73
N GLN A 126 -23.96 17.13 -10.50
CA GLN A 126 -25.42 17.25 -10.36
C GLN A 126 -25.87 17.72 -8.97
N TYR A 127 -25.00 18.44 -8.27
CA TYR A 127 -25.15 18.78 -6.85
C TYR A 127 -25.71 20.21 -6.75
N ASN A 128 -26.91 20.32 -6.17
CA ASN A 128 -27.63 21.59 -5.99
C ASN A 128 -27.05 22.49 -4.87
N HIS A 129 -25.95 22.07 -4.26
CA HIS A 129 -25.26 22.76 -3.17
C HIS A 129 -23.79 22.84 -3.54
N ARG A 130 -23.36 24.07 -3.85
CA ARG A 130 -22.00 24.48 -4.17
C ARG A 130 -21.80 25.80 -3.46
N ASP A 131 -20.87 25.86 -2.52
CA ASP A 131 -20.80 26.99 -1.59
C ASP A 131 -19.58 27.86 -1.89
N HIS A 132 -18.38 27.27 -2.02
CA HIS A 132 -17.13 28.00 -2.24
C HIS A 132 -16.17 27.28 -3.21
N ALA A 133 -15.47 28.06 -4.05
CA ALA A 133 -14.35 27.57 -4.86
C ALA A 133 -13.11 28.47 -4.75
N VAL A 134 -11.94 27.89 -4.47
CA VAL A 134 -10.67 28.61 -4.38
C VAL A 134 -9.82 28.36 -5.62
N VAL A 135 -9.48 29.41 -6.36
CA VAL A 135 -8.55 29.35 -7.51
C VAL A 135 -7.11 29.55 -7.03
N LEU A 136 -6.23 28.58 -7.23
CA LEU A 136 -4.82 28.68 -6.87
C LEU A 136 -3.93 29.10 -8.04
N GLY A 137 -3.09 30.10 -7.78
CA GLY A 137 -2.14 30.67 -8.73
C GLY A 137 -2.64 31.96 -9.38
N GLY A 138 -1.69 32.75 -9.90
CA GLY A 138 -1.98 34.03 -10.55
C GLY A 138 -2.67 33.88 -11.91
N LYS A 139 -3.17 35.00 -12.45
CA LYS A 139 -3.88 35.08 -13.74
C LYS A 139 -3.07 34.59 -14.96
N GLY A 140 -1.74 34.50 -14.85
CA GLY A 140 -0.87 33.87 -15.86
C GLY A 140 -0.86 32.34 -15.85
N VAL A 141 -1.38 31.70 -14.79
CA VAL A 141 -1.46 30.24 -14.61
C VAL A 141 -2.90 29.73 -14.78
N LEU A 142 -3.88 30.45 -14.23
CA LEU A 142 -5.31 30.27 -14.50
C LEU A 142 -5.93 31.65 -14.73
N GLY A 143 -6.24 31.99 -15.98
CA GLY A 143 -6.75 33.29 -16.40
C GLY A 143 -8.22 33.53 -16.04
N ASP A 144 -8.69 34.73 -16.37
CA ASP A 144 -10.00 35.24 -15.94
C ASP A 144 -11.17 34.39 -16.44
N ALA A 145 -11.05 33.77 -17.62
CA ALA A 145 -12.06 32.87 -18.16
C ALA A 145 -12.38 31.67 -17.24
N VAL A 146 -11.39 31.16 -16.49
CA VAL A 146 -11.60 30.07 -15.51
C VAL A 146 -12.35 30.58 -14.27
N GLU A 147 -12.01 31.79 -13.83
CA GLU A 147 -12.62 32.43 -12.65
C GLU A 147 -14.07 32.86 -12.93
N ASP A 148 -14.33 33.39 -14.12
CA ASP A 148 -15.67 33.78 -14.57
C ASP A 148 -16.56 32.56 -14.84
N GLU A 149 -16.02 31.45 -15.34
CA GLU A 149 -16.76 30.18 -15.49
C GLU A 149 -17.12 29.58 -14.11
N LEU A 150 -16.21 29.64 -13.12
CA LEU A 150 -16.51 29.23 -11.75
C LEU A 150 -17.60 30.07 -11.08
N LYS A 151 -17.62 31.40 -11.30
CA LYS A 151 -18.67 32.31 -10.78
C LYS A 151 -20.07 32.06 -11.36
N VAL A 152 -20.19 31.26 -12.42
CA VAL A 152 -21.50 30.78 -12.93
C VAL A 152 -22.01 29.57 -12.11
N TRP A 153 -21.15 28.90 -11.36
CA TRP A 153 -21.49 27.67 -10.62
C TRP A 153 -21.35 27.78 -9.10
N PHE A 154 -20.54 28.70 -8.58
CA PHE A 154 -20.31 28.92 -7.16
C PHE A 154 -20.73 30.36 -6.78
N PRO A 155 -21.43 30.56 -5.66
CA PRO A 155 -21.83 31.89 -5.21
C PRO A 155 -20.66 32.68 -4.63
N ASP A 156 -19.62 31.99 -4.14
CA ASP A 156 -18.36 32.57 -3.68
C ASP A 156 -17.16 31.93 -4.41
N VAL A 157 -16.23 32.76 -4.88
CA VAL A 157 -15.05 32.34 -5.66
C VAL A 157 -13.85 33.20 -5.29
N GLU A 158 -12.95 32.63 -4.49
CA GLU A 158 -11.70 33.24 -4.09
C GLU A 158 -10.56 32.94 -5.09
N ARG A 159 -9.51 33.77 -5.09
CA ARG A 159 -8.23 33.44 -5.72
C ARG A 159 -7.05 33.71 -4.78
N ILE A 160 -6.27 32.68 -4.48
CA ILE A 160 -5.00 32.79 -3.74
C ILE A 160 -3.83 32.56 -4.72
N GLY A 161 -2.99 33.56 -4.90
CA GLY A 161 -1.83 33.49 -5.80
C GLY A 161 -0.82 34.61 -5.56
N GLY A 162 0.36 34.49 -6.19
CA GLY A 162 1.42 35.49 -6.12
C GLY A 162 2.16 35.73 -7.44
N LYS A 163 3.16 36.61 -7.39
CA LYS A 163 4.12 36.93 -8.46
C LYS A 163 4.93 35.72 -8.93
N ASP A 164 5.15 34.77 -8.02
CA ASP A 164 5.73 33.47 -8.29
C ASP A 164 5.20 32.44 -7.28
N ARG A 165 5.57 31.17 -7.50
CA ARG A 165 5.19 30.02 -6.65
C ARG A 165 5.50 30.19 -5.16
N PHE A 166 6.54 30.96 -4.82
CA PHE A 166 6.95 31.16 -3.43
C PHE A 166 5.96 32.10 -2.75
N GLU A 167 5.58 33.19 -3.42
CA GLU A 167 4.52 34.09 -2.94
C GLU A 167 3.14 33.42 -2.94
N THR A 168 2.80 32.57 -3.93
CA THR A 168 1.58 31.75 -3.85
C THR A 168 1.56 30.88 -2.59
N SER A 169 2.64 30.14 -2.31
CA SER A 169 2.71 29.29 -1.11
C SER A 169 2.70 30.08 0.21
N LEU A 170 3.25 31.30 0.20
CA LEU A 170 3.23 32.21 1.35
C LEU A 170 1.83 32.79 1.59
N ASN A 171 1.09 33.12 0.54
CA ASN A 171 -0.28 33.62 0.67
C ASN A 171 -1.20 32.48 1.15
N ILE A 172 -1.09 31.28 0.58
CA ILE A 172 -1.79 30.07 1.09
C ILE A 172 -1.45 29.83 2.58
N ALA A 173 -0.20 29.99 3.00
CA ALA A 173 0.19 29.81 4.39
C ALA A 173 -0.42 30.86 5.35
N LYS A 174 -0.66 32.09 4.89
CA LYS A 174 -1.33 33.14 5.68
C LYS A 174 -2.80 32.81 5.92
N GLU A 175 -3.56 32.46 4.86
CA GLU A 175 -4.97 32.07 5.03
C GLU A 175 -5.13 30.87 5.98
N ILE A 176 -4.15 29.96 5.98
CA ILE A 176 -4.10 28.81 6.91
C ILE A 176 -3.80 29.26 8.36
N THR A 177 -3.00 30.31 8.56
CA THR A 177 -2.54 30.77 9.89
C THR A 177 -3.66 31.41 10.71
N ASP A 178 -4.65 32.03 10.06
CA ASP A 178 -5.82 32.61 10.74
C ASP A 178 -6.68 31.55 11.46
N TYR A 179 -6.43 30.27 11.20
CA TYR A 179 -7.05 29.12 11.89
C TYR A 179 -6.18 28.52 13.01
N TYR A 180 -5.01 29.10 13.32
CA TYR A 180 -4.07 28.52 14.29
C TYR A 180 -4.32 29.00 15.72
N THR A 181 -4.50 28.03 16.62
CA THR A 181 -4.26 28.25 18.05
C THR A 181 -2.75 28.35 18.29
N PRO A 182 -2.30 28.97 19.40
CA PRO A 182 -0.87 29.07 19.73
C PRO A 182 -0.14 27.72 19.76
N GLU A 183 -0.87 26.64 20.03
CA GLU A 183 -0.40 25.25 20.17
C GLU A 183 -0.19 24.52 18.82
N MET A 184 -0.45 25.18 17.68
CA MET A 184 -0.43 24.57 16.34
C MET A 184 0.58 25.22 15.39
N LYS A 185 1.56 25.97 15.89
CA LYS A 185 2.59 26.69 15.12
C LYS A 185 3.63 25.75 14.47
N LYS A 186 3.19 24.86 13.58
CA LYS A 186 4.04 23.94 12.81
C LYS A 186 4.23 24.44 11.37
N LEU A 187 5.35 24.10 10.72
CA LEU A 187 5.61 24.40 9.31
C LEU A 187 6.08 23.18 8.52
N ILE A 188 5.73 23.13 7.23
CA ILE A 188 6.28 22.17 6.27
C ILE A 188 7.04 22.92 5.19
N ILE A 189 8.29 22.53 4.94
CA ILE A 189 9.22 23.17 4.00
C ILE A 189 9.57 22.18 2.88
N VAL A 190 9.30 22.54 1.63
CA VAL A 190 9.60 21.71 0.45
C VAL A 190 10.28 22.51 -0.67
N ASN A 191 10.99 21.83 -1.58
CA ASN A 191 11.63 22.50 -2.71
C ASN A 191 10.60 22.93 -3.76
N GLY A 192 10.50 24.24 -4.02
CA GLY A 192 9.53 24.79 -4.98
C GLY A 192 9.75 24.42 -6.45
N TYR A 193 10.88 23.81 -6.81
CA TYR A 193 11.22 23.39 -8.17
C TYR A 193 11.21 21.86 -8.38
N SER A 194 10.79 21.07 -7.38
CA SER A 194 10.71 19.61 -7.47
C SER A 194 9.43 19.10 -6.82
N TYR A 195 8.45 18.69 -7.63
CA TYR A 195 7.21 18.09 -7.13
C TYR A 195 7.45 16.73 -6.43
N ALA A 196 8.54 16.03 -6.77
CA ALA A 196 8.71 14.61 -6.48
C ALA A 196 8.72 14.28 -4.98
N ASP A 197 9.49 15.04 -4.19
CA ASP A 197 9.45 14.93 -2.73
C ASP A 197 8.22 15.66 -2.15
N ALA A 198 7.78 16.76 -2.78
CA ALA A 198 6.70 17.61 -2.30
C ALA A 198 5.31 16.94 -2.32
N LEU A 199 5.04 16.00 -3.24
CA LEU A 199 3.82 15.16 -3.19
C LEU A 199 3.71 14.39 -1.87
N SER A 200 4.85 13.95 -1.31
CA SER A 200 4.90 13.23 -0.03
C SER A 200 4.51 14.08 1.18
N ALA A 201 4.44 15.41 1.01
CA ALA A 201 4.05 16.33 2.08
C ALA A 201 2.57 16.22 2.47
N ALA A 202 1.70 15.61 1.64
CA ALA A 202 0.30 15.35 2.02
C ALA A 202 0.19 14.55 3.34
N ASN A 203 0.97 13.46 3.46
CA ASN A 203 1.07 12.68 4.69
C ASN A 203 1.55 13.52 5.89
N VAL A 204 2.48 14.45 5.67
CA VAL A 204 2.99 15.35 6.72
C VAL A 204 1.98 16.41 7.11
N VAL A 205 1.18 16.94 6.17
CA VAL A 205 0.02 17.79 6.46
C VAL A 205 -0.98 17.04 7.35
N SER A 206 -1.23 15.76 7.08
CA SER A 206 -2.08 14.92 7.92
C SER A 206 -1.50 14.71 9.32
N TYR A 207 -0.21 14.37 9.41
CA TYR A 207 0.50 14.16 10.68
C TYR A 207 0.56 15.41 11.56
N THR A 208 0.74 16.57 10.94
CA THR A 208 0.82 17.87 11.62
C THR A 208 -0.54 18.51 11.87
N ASP A 209 -1.64 17.84 11.50
CA ASP A 209 -3.01 18.31 11.68
C ASP A 209 -3.25 19.70 11.02
N GLY A 210 -2.66 19.88 9.83
CA GLY A 210 -2.89 21.04 8.95
C GLY A 210 -1.74 22.07 8.86
N ALA A 211 -0.47 21.73 9.08
CA ALA A 211 0.65 22.67 8.92
C ALA A 211 0.75 23.23 7.47
N PRO A 212 1.23 24.46 7.24
CA PRO A 212 1.27 25.07 5.91
C PRO A 212 2.51 24.59 5.15
N VAL A 213 2.32 24.21 3.88
CA VAL A 213 3.42 23.86 2.99
C VAL A 213 3.98 25.12 2.33
N LEU A 214 5.17 25.54 2.77
CA LEU A 214 5.94 26.64 2.16
C LEU A 214 6.97 26.12 1.17
N LEU A 215 7.07 26.79 0.03
CA LEU A 215 8.09 26.49 -0.98
C LEU A 215 9.39 27.25 -0.68
N VAL A 216 10.54 26.58 -0.82
CA VAL A 216 11.87 27.21 -0.73
C VAL A 216 12.75 26.86 -1.93
N ARG A 217 13.85 27.59 -2.10
CA ARG A 217 14.91 27.26 -3.06
C ARG A 217 15.88 26.30 -2.38
N LYS A 218 16.60 25.48 -3.16
CA LYS A 218 17.54 24.48 -2.63
C LYS A 218 18.54 25.07 -1.62
N ASP A 219 19.14 26.19 -1.99
CA ASP A 219 20.24 26.81 -1.25
C ASP A 219 19.85 28.18 -0.65
N SER A 220 18.55 28.52 -0.60
CA SER A 220 18.06 29.76 0.06
C SER A 220 16.55 29.76 0.36
N ILE A 221 16.17 30.39 1.47
CA ILE A 221 14.78 30.74 1.79
C ILE A 221 14.48 32.13 1.16
N PRO A 222 13.37 32.32 0.42
CA PRO A 222 12.93 33.64 -0.03
C PRO A 222 12.75 34.63 1.13
N LYS A 223 13.04 35.92 0.91
CA LYS A 223 12.97 36.96 1.96
C LYS A 223 11.61 36.98 2.66
N ASP A 224 10.55 37.11 1.87
CA ASP A 224 9.17 37.27 2.34
C ASP A 224 8.70 36.05 3.17
N ILE A 225 9.19 34.85 2.84
CA ILE A 225 8.96 33.61 3.60
C ILE A 225 9.79 33.57 4.90
N LYS A 226 11.03 34.05 4.87
CA LYS A 226 11.88 34.17 6.06
C LYS A 226 11.29 35.16 7.07
N GLU A 227 10.72 36.26 6.61
CA GLU A 227 10.04 37.24 7.47
C GLU A 227 8.79 36.63 8.11
N TYR A 228 7.94 35.94 7.33
CA TYR A 228 6.82 35.18 7.87
C TYR A 228 7.23 34.07 8.87
N ILE A 229 8.38 33.39 8.67
CA ILE A 229 8.91 32.43 9.65
C ILE A 229 9.31 33.10 10.97
N VAL A 230 9.79 34.36 10.93
CA VAL A 230 10.06 35.15 12.13
C VAL A 230 8.76 35.56 12.81
N ASP A 231 7.79 36.08 12.05
CA ASP A 231 6.52 36.58 12.59
C ASP A 231 5.64 35.46 13.18
N LEU A 232 5.72 34.23 12.63
CA LEU A 232 4.98 33.06 13.13
C LEU A 232 5.58 32.47 14.41
N GLU A 233 6.90 32.57 14.61
CA GLU A 233 7.67 31.88 15.67
C GLU A 233 7.31 30.36 15.79
N PRO A 234 7.61 29.54 14.76
CA PRO A 234 7.18 28.14 14.72
C PRO A 234 7.84 27.27 15.79
N GLU A 235 7.03 26.46 16.48
CA GLU A 235 7.48 25.48 17.48
C GLU A 235 8.16 24.27 16.85
N GLU A 236 7.81 23.94 15.59
CA GLU A 236 8.34 22.78 14.88
C GLU A 236 8.34 22.97 13.36
N ILE A 237 9.41 22.53 12.68
CA ILE A 237 9.55 22.65 11.22
C ILE A 237 9.95 21.30 10.59
N TYR A 238 9.15 20.84 9.62
CA TYR A 238 9.36 19.62 8.85
C TYR A 238 9.92 19.94 7.46
N ILE A 239 11.15 19.53 7.17
CA ILE A 239 11.72 19.61 5.81
C ILE A 239 11.43 18.30 5.08
N VAL A 240 10.60 18.33 4.03
CA VAL A 240 10.36 17.14 3.19
C VAL A 240 11.27 17.19 1.96
N GLY A 241 12.07 16.13 1.81
CA GLY A 241 13.03 15.98 0.72
C GLY A 241 14.50 16.06 1.14
N GLY A 242 15.35 15.40 0.36
CA GLY A 242 16.76 15.19 0.69
C GLY A 242 17.62 16.45 0.64
N LYS A 243 18.86 16.33 1.18
CA LYS A 243 19.88 17.41 1.19
C LYS A 243 20.26 17.90 -0.22
N GLY A 244 19.95 17.12 -1.26
CA GLY A 244 20.10 17.52 -2.66
C GLY A 244 19.04 18.50 -3.18
N VAL A 245 17.84 18.54 -2.58
CA VAL A 245 16.73 19.43 -2.97
C VAL A 245 16.47 20.54 -1.95
N VAL A 246 16.72 20.33 -0.66
CA VAL A 246 16.75 21.39 0.36
C VAL A 246 18.04 21.22 1.15
N SER A 247 19.00 22.11 0.92
CA SER A 247 20.38 21.99 1.45
C SER A 247 20.44 21.97 2.99
N LEU A 248 21.62 21.57 3.51
CA LEU A 248 21.94 21.79 4.93
C LEU A 248 21.96 23.28 5.28
N HIS A 249 22.42 24.16 4.38
CA HIS A 249 22.43 25.61 4.64
C HIS A 249 21.02 26.18 4.90
N VAL A 250 20.00 25.69 4.19
CA VAL A 250 18.60 26.05 4.46
C VAL A 250 18.12 25.48 5.80
N GLU A 251 18.51 24.25 6.13
CA GLU A 251 18.21 23.64 7.44
C GLU A 251 18.87 24.39 8.61
N ASP A 252 20.13 24.81 8.47
CA ASP A 252 20.86 25.61 9.46
C ASP A 252 20.21 26.99 9.67
N ILE A 253 19.66 27.61 8.61
CA ILE A 253 18.87 28.84 8.71
C ILE A 253 17.55 28.57 9.44
N LEU A 254 16.85 27.47 9.16
CA LEU A 254 15.61 27.12 9.87
C LEU A 254 15.87 26.84 11.35
N ARG A 255 16.99 26.18 11.68
CA ARG A 255 17.45 25.91 13.06
C ARG A 255 17.81 27.16 13.88
N PHE A 256 17.96 28.32 13.22
CA PHE A 256 18.11 29.61 13.91
C PHE A 256 16.76 30.19 14.38
N TYR A 257 15.66 29.88 13.70
CA TYR A 257 14.32 30.37 14.03
C TYR A 257 13.49 29.39 14.87
N CYS A 258 13.76 28.08 14.74
CA CYS A 258 13.08 27.02 15.48
C CYS A 258 14.12 26.00 15.98
N SER A 259 14.06 25.62 17.26
CA SER A 259 14.96 24.58 17.81
C SER A 259 14.62 23.18 17.30
N ASN A 260 13.35 22.90 17.02
CA ASN A 260 12.86 21.60 16.57
C ASN A 260 12.66 21.57 15.03
N VAL A 261 13.75 21.35 14.31
CA VAL A 261 13.72 21.10 12.85
C VAL A 261 13.98 19.63 12.56
N SER A 262 13.01 18.98 11.92
CA SER A 262 13.05 17.57 11.52
C SER A 262 13.09 17.45 10.00
N ARG A 263 13.85 16.49 9.47
CA ARG A 263 13.94 16.24 8.01
C ARG A 263 13.41 14.85 7.68
N ILE A 264 12.43 14.80 6.80
CA ILE A 264 11.81 13.57 6.31
C ILE A 264 12.25 13.39 4.85
N SER A 265 13.12 12.42 4.57
CA SER A 265 13.74 12.28 3.25
C SER A 265 14.34 10.91 2.99
N GLY A 266 14.17 10.40 1.77
CA GLY A 266 14.81 9.19 1.29
C GLY A 266 15.99 9.43 0.34
N ALA A 267 16.51 8.34 -0.22
CA ALA A 267 17.48 8.39 -1.32
C ALA A 267 16.83 8.65 -2.70
N ASP A 268 15.52 8.37 -2.82
CA ASP A 268 14.67 8.79 -3.94
C ASP A 268 13.28 9.20 -3.45
N ARG A 269 12.43 9.69 -4.37
CA ARG A 269 11.07 10.18 -4.08
C ARG A 269 10.16 9.15 -3.37
N TYR A 270 10.41 7.86 -3.60
CA TYR A 270 9.60 6.77 -3.06
C TYR A 270 10.04 6.43 -1.63
N LEU A 271 11.34 6.52 -1.34
CA LEU A 271 11.86 6.48 0.04
C LEU A 271 11.52 7.76 0.83
N THR A 272 11.45 8.94 0.18
CA THR A 272 10.91 10.14 0.85
C THR A 272 9.44 9.96 1.20
N ASN A 273 8.66 9.36 0.30
CA ASN A 273 7.26 9.04 0.56
C ASN A 273 7.11 8.01 1.69
N GLN A 274 7.86 6.90 1.68
CA GLN A 274 7.84 5.94 2.79
C GLN A 274 8.16 6.63 4.13
N ALA A 275 9.19 7.49 4.18
CA ALA A 275 9.53 8.21 5.39
C ALA A 275 8.41 9.16 5.90
N THR A 276 7.46 9.58 5.05
CA THR A 276 6.25 10.32 5.50
C THR A 276 5.07 9.40 5.85
N ILE A 277 5.08 8.14 5.42
CA ILE A 277 4.18 7.06 5.89
C ILE A 277 4.63 6.59 7.28
N ASP A 278 5.92 6.32 7.46
CA ASP A 278 6.52 5.91 8.74
C ASP A 278 6.23 6.95 9.84
N LEU A 279 6.22 8.24 9.48
CA LEU A 279 5.87 9.35 10.36
C LEU A 279 4.41 9.30 10.87
N LEU A 280 3.47 8.80 10.06
CA LEU A 280 2.07 8.58 10.45
C LEU A 280 1.89 7.34 11.35
N GLY A 281 2.97 6.60 11.64
CA GLY A 281 2.91 5.30 12.31
C GLY A 281 2.52 4.16 11.37
N GLY A 282 2.77 4.31 10.06
CA GLY A 282 2.46 3.29 9.06
C GLY A 282 1.09 3.47 8.39
N ILE A 283 0.65 2.41 7.69
CA ILE A 283 -0.68 2.30 7.04
C ILE A 283 -1.72 1.58 7.92
N ASP A 284 -1.37 1.21 9.16
CA ASP A 284 -2.30 0.55 10.08
C ASP A 284 -3.51 1.46 10.41
N ASN A 285 -4.72 0.86 10.41
CA ASN A 285 -6.00 1.52 10.68
C ASN A 285 -6.24 2.78 9.80
N ARG A 286 -5.77 2.77 8.54
CA ARG A 286 -5.87 3.90 7.59
C ARG A 286 -6.15 3.44 6.16
N ASP A 287 -7.07 4.11 5.48
CA ASP A 287 -7.30 3.91 4.05
C ASP A 287 -6.01 4.18 3.26
N LEU A 288 -5.68 3.31 2.30
CA LEU A 288 -4.46 3.42 1.52
C LEU A 288 -4.75 3.94 0.11
N VAL A 289 -4.19 5.10 -0.24
CA VAL A 289 -4.27 5.68 -1.58
C VAL A 289 -2.94 5.49 -2.31
N ILE A 290 -2.89 4.61 -3.31
CA ILE A 290 -1.76 4.50 -4.23
C ILE A 290 -1.95 5.43 -5.44
N ALA A 291 -0.94 6.24 -5.74
CA ALA A 291 -0.90 7.09 -6.93
C ALA A 291 0.47 7.03 -7.62
N THR A 292 0.56 7.49 -8.87
CA THR A 292 1.84 7.51 -9.59
C THR A 292 2.79 8.55 -8.98
N GLY A 293 4.03 8.14 -8.74
CA GLY A 293 5.13 9.06 -8.42
C GLY A 293 5.87 9.57 -9.66
N LYS A 294 5.46 9.18 -10.88
CA LYS A 294 6.18 9.48 -12.14
C LYS A 294 5.81 10.82 -12.78
N ASP A 295 4.58 11.30 -12.59
CA ASP A 295 4.11 12.65 -12.95
C ASP A 295 3.36 13.26 -11.75
N PHE A 296 2.99 14.54 -11.82
CA PHE A 296 2.38 15.29 -10.71
C PHE A 296 0.84 15.23 -10.56
N PRO A 297 -0.01 15.17 -11.61
CA PRO A 297 -1.43 15.54 -11.48
C PRO A 297 -2.27 14.59 -10.62
N ASP A 298 -2.12 13.29 -10.86
CA ASP A 298 -2.87 12.26 -10.15
C ASP A 298 -2.44 12.24 -8.68
N GLY A 299 -1.13 12.40 -8.41
CA GLY A 299 -0.56 12.50 -7.06
C GLY A 299 -1.01 13.74 -6.27
N LEU A 300 -1.21 14.89 -6.91
CA LEU A 300 -1.80 16.09 -6.26
C LEU A 300 -3.23 15.79 -5.78
N SER A 301 -4.03 15.21 -6.68
CA SER A 301 -5.43 14.87 -6.42
C SER A 301 -5.54 13.81 -5.31
N ALA A 302 -4.70 12.77 -5.40
CA ALA A 302 -4.58 11.70 -4.42
C ALA A 302 -4.15 12.17 -3.02
N GLY A 303 -3.27 13.18 -2.93
CA GLY A 303 -2.84 13.73 -1.64
C GLY A 303 -3.96 14.43 -0.87
N VAL A 304 -4.88 15.11 -1.56
CA VAL A 304 -6.08 15.67 -0.93
C VAL A 304 -7.13 14.60 -0.66
N PHE A 305 -7.23 13.60 -1.52
CA PHE A 305 -8.11 12.45 -1.31
C PHE A 305 -7.74 11.67 -0.04
N ALA A 306 -6.46 11.29 0.13
CA ALA A 306 -5.94 10.64 1.33
C ALA A 306 -6.20 11.49 2.59
N ASN A 307 -5.92 12.80 2.52
CA ASN A 307 -6.22 13.71 3.63
C ASN A 307 -7.73 13.74 3.98
N ASN A 308 -8.62 13.66 2.99
CA ASN A 308 -10.08 13.64 3.15
C ASN A 308 -10.64 12.30 3.67
N LEU A 309 -9.95 11.18 3.39
CA LEU A 309 -10.17 9.87 4.01
C LEU A 309 -9.65 9.83 5.46
N ARG A 310 -8.60 10.62 5.77
CA ARG A 310 -7.67 10.45 6.91
C ARG A 310 -6.70 9.27 6.73
N GLY A 311 -6.61 8.79 5.49
CA GLY A 311 -5.73 7.72 5.04
C GLY A 311 -4.29 8.17 4.75
N VAL A 312 -3.59 7.37 3.95
CA VAL A 312 -2.18 7.53 3.58
C VAL A 312 -2.02 7.62 2.06
N LEU A 313 -1.18 8.55 1.59
CA LEU A 313 -0.71 8.57 0.20
C LEU A 313 0.58 7.74 0.06
N MET A 314 0.54 6.68 -0.74
CA MET A 314 1.72 5.95 -1.21
C MET A 314 1.96 6.23 -2.71
N LEU A 315 3.20 6.59 -3.05
CA LEU A 315 3.63 6.88 -4.42
C LEU A 315 4.34 5.67 -5.02
N THR A 316 3.97 5.27 -6.24
CA THR A 316 4.55 4.10 -6.92
C THR A 316 5.22 4.44 -8.25
N GLY A 317 6.15 3.58 -8.67
CA GLY A 317 6.87 3.68 -9.94
C GLY A 317 6.27 2.76 -11.01
N ASP A 318 7.12 2.15 -11.83
CA ASP A 318 6.72 1.10 -12.79
C ASP A 318 6.52 -0.28 -12.14
N ASN A 319 7.00 -0.45 -10.90
CA ASN A 319 6.78 -1.61 -10.03
C ASN A 319 6.83 -1.10 -8.57
N LEU A 320 6.27 -1.86 -7.62
CA LEU A 320 6.54 -1.64 -6.19
C LEU A 320 8.01 -1.91 -5.87
N LYS A 321 8.53 -1.24 -4.83
CA LYS A 321 9.85 -1.50 -4.24
C LYS A 321 9.72 -2.34 -2.97
N ASP A 322 10.79 -3.01 -2.56
CA ASP A 322 10.74 -4.00 -1.46
C ASP A 322 10.30 -3.42 -0.11
N PHE A 323 10.65 -2.17 0.19
CA PHE A 323 10.13 -1.48 1.40
C PHE A 323 8.63 -1.17 1.32
N GLN A 324 8.09 -0.94 0.11
CA GLN A 324 6.66 -0.73 -0.09
C GLN A 324 5.91 -2.06 0.07
N ARG A 325 6.47 -3.16 -0.49
CA ARG A 325 5.98 -4.53 -0.24
C ARG A 325 5.94 -4.83 1.26
N GLN A 326 6.99 -4.46 2.00
CA GLN A 326 7.07 -4.66 3.45
C GLN A 326 5.99 -3.86 4.21
N CYS A 327 5.84 -2.57 3.92
CA CYS A 327 4.78 -1.72 4.49
C CYS A 327 3.37 -2.29 4.23
N LEU A 328 3.13 -2.82 3.03
CA LEU A 328 1.86 -3.48 2.66
C LEU A 328 1.61 -4.82 3.38
N ILE A 329 2.62 -5.46 3.97
CA ILE A 329 2.50 -6.75 4.69
C ILE A 329 2.29 -6.54 6.20
N GLU A 330 2.98 -5.58 6.80
CA GLU A 330 3.14 -5.57 8.27
C GLU A 330 1.97 -4.92 9.02
N GLU A 331 1.19 -4.04 8.37
CA GLU A 331 0.47 -2.98 9.08
C GLU A 331 -1.06 -3.07 9.08
N ILE A 332 -1.76 -3.17 7.93
CA ILE A 332 -3.24 -2.99 7.89
C ILE A 332 -4.02 -3.94 8.83
N ASP A 333 -4.75 -3.38 9.79
CA ASP A 333 -5.84 -4.01 10.54
C ASP A 333 -7.19 -3.88 9.83
N TYR A 334 -8.17 -4.69 10.21
CA TYR A 334 -9.36 -4.96 9.39
C TYR A 334 -10.34 -3.78 9.30
N GLY A 335 -10.58 -3.29 8.08
CA GLY A 335 -11.61 -2.29 7.78
C GLY A 335 -11.15 -1.04 7.01
N ALA A 336 -9.87 -0.96 6.61
CA ALA A 336 -9.37 0.11 5.74
C ALA A 336 -9.66 -0.17 4.25
N ASP A 337 -10.12 0.85 3.51
CA ASP A 337 -10.31 0.77 2.05
C ASP A 337 -8.97 0.98 1.30
N TYR A 338 -8.83 0.32 0.15
CA TYR A 338 -7.67 0.48 -0.74
C TYR A 338 -8.06 1.17 -2.06
N PHE A 339 -7.39 2.28 -2.36
CA PHE A 339 -7.66 3.13 -3.52
C PHE A 339 -6.48 3.21 -4.48
N VAL A 340 -6.79 3.24 -5.78
CA VAL A 340 -5.82 3.56 -6.83
C VAL A 340 -6.26 4.82 -7.57
N VAL A 341 -5.46 5.89 -7.47
CA VAL A 341 -5.74 7.16 -8.16
C VAL A 341 -4.92 7.26 -9.44
N GLY A 342 -5.62 7.40 -10.56
CA GLY A 342 -5.04 7.46 -11.90
C GLY A 342 -5.30 6.21 -12.74
N GLY A 343 -5.24 6.37 -14.06
CA GLY A 343 -5.48 5.28 -15.01
C GLY A 343 -4.39 4.21 -15.02
N THR A 344 -4.61 3.12 -15.74
CA THR A 344 -3.69 1.97 -15.80
C THR A 344 -2.32 2.29 -16.42
N ALA A 345 -2.20 3.41 -17.15
CA ALA A 345 -0.93 3.96 -17.62
C ALA A 345 -0.14 4.77 -16.56
N ALA A 346 -0.79 5.17 -15.46
CA ALA A 346 -0.18 5.89 -14.34
C ALA A 346 0.17 4.95 -13.18
N VAL A 347 -0.76 4.05 -12.83
CA VAL A 347 -0.58 2.92 -11.90
C VAL A 347 -1.17 1.68 -12.55
N SER A 348 -0.33 0.72 -12.94
CA SER A 348 -0.78 -0.46 -13.69
C SER A 348 -1.60 -1.45 -12.86
N GLU A 349 -2.43 -2.25 -13.53
CA GLU A 349 -3.16 -3.37 -12.92
C GLU A 349 -2.20 -4.36 -12.25
N LYS A 350 -0.98 -4.53 -12.77
CA LYS A 350 0.08 -5.29 -12.10
C LYS A 350 0.36 -4.73 -10.69
N ILE A 351 0.54 -3.42 -10.55
CA ILE A 351 0.85 -2.78 -9.25
C ILE A 351 -0.35 -2.85 -8.31
N GLU A 352 -1.56 -2.64 -8.82
CA GLU A 352 -2.81 -2.76 -8.07
C GLU A 352 -3.00 -4.18 -7.51
N ASN A 353 -2.85 -5.20 -8.36
CA ASN A 353 -2.96 -6.60 -7.96
C ASN A 353 -1.78 -7.04 -7.07
N GLU A 354 -0.56 -6.55 -7.32
CA GLU A 354 0.60 -6.80 -6.45
C GLU A 354 0.36 -6.22 -5.05
N ALA A 355 -0.16 -5.00 -4.95
CA ALA A 355 -0.52 -4.39 -3.67
C ALA A 355 -1.66 -5.14 -2.97
N LEU A 356 -2.76 -5.42 -3.66
CA LEU A 356 -3.89 -6.21 -3.13
C LEU A 356 -3.45 -7.56 -2.54
N ASN A 357 -2.54 -8.27 -3.21
CA ASN A 357 -2.03 -9.54 -2.71
C ASN A 357 -1.24 -9.38 -1.40
N TYR A 358 -0.45 -8.30 -1.25
CA TYR A 358 0.23 -8.01 0.01
C TYR A 358 -0.74 -7.59 1.12
N LEU A 359 -1.70 -6.70 0.83
CA LEU A 359 -2.71 -6.25 1.82
C LEU A 359 -3.58 -7.41 2.34
N ASN A 360 -3.91 -8.37 1.47
CA ASN A 360 -4.66 -9.58 1.85
C ASN A 360 -3.75 -10.73 2.39
N THR A 361 -2.46 -10.49 2.64
CA THR A 361 -1.54 -11.48 3.26
C THR A 361 -1.48 -11.32 4.77
N LEU A 362 -2.21 -12.18 5.50
CA LEU A 362 -2.48 -11.95 6.92
C LEU A 362 -1.45 -12.55 7.90
N LYS A 363 -0.61 -11.65 8.44
CA LYS A 363 -0.14 -11.53 9.84
C LYS A 363 0.33 -12.80 10.61
N LYS A 364 0.55 -12.66 11.92
CA LYS A 364 1.24 -13.63 12.82
C LYS A 364 0.24 -14.45 13.62
N TYR A 365 0.56 -15.71 13.86
CA TYR A 365 -0.26 -16.65 14.63
C TYR A 365 0.55 -17.27 15.77
N GLU A 366 -0.12 -17.60 16.87
CA GLU A 366 0.45 -18.39 17.97
C GLU A 366 0.02 -19.85 17.75
N LEU A 367 0.99 -20.74 17.55
CA LEU A 367 0.74 -22.16 17.28
C LEU A 367 0.39 -22.89 18.58
N ALA A 368 -0.25 -24.06 18.48
CA ALA A 368 -0.71 -24.85 19.63
C ALA A 368 0.42 -25.32 20.58
N ASP A 369 1.68 -25.22 20.17
CA ASP A 369 2.87 -25.48 21.01
C ASP A 369 3.36 -24.24 21.79
N GLY A 370 2.69 -23.10 21.67
CA GLY A 370 3.09 -21.82 22.24
C GLY A 370 4.21 -21.11 21.47
N SER A 371 4.55 -21.55 20.25
CA SER A 371 5.50 -20.86 19.40
C SER A 371 4.81 -19.88 18.44
N THR A 372 5.41 -18.71 18.24
CA THR A 372 4.91 -17.76 17.24
C THR A 372 5.35 -18.17 15.84
N GLY A 373 4.38 -18.23 14.92
CA GLY A 373 4.57 -18.44 13.50
C GLY A 373 4.31 -17.16 12.71
N VAL A 374 5.09 -16.97 11.64
CA VAL A 374 4.78 -16.01 10.57
C VAL A 374 4.17 -16.79 9.42
N ILE A 375 2.96 -16.43 8.99
CA ILE A 375 2.43 -16.84 7.69
C ILE A 375 3.09 -15.96 6.63
N THR A 376 3.46 -16.56 5.50
CA THR A 376 3.79 -15.84 4.28
C THR A 376 3.07 -16.55 3.13
N LEU A 377 1.94 -16.01 2.70
CA LEU A 377 1.36 -16.40 1.40
C LEU A 377 2.40 -16.04 0.34
N THR A 378 2.82 -17.01 -0.47
CA THR A 378 3.87 -16.78 -1.47
C THR A 378 3.63 -17.58 -2.73
N THR A 379 2.68 -17.11 -3.53
CA THR A 379 2.41 -17.62 -4.86
C THR A 379 3.31 -16.92 -5.88
N PHE A 380 4.59 -17.29 -5.80
CA PHE A 380 5.59 -16.93 -6.79
C PHE A 380 5.16 -17.38 -8.19
N GLU A 381 5.51 -16.57 -9.20
CA GLU A 381 5.14 -16.80 -10.59
C GLU A 381 5.84 -18.05 -11.16
N ALA A 382 7.08 -18.32 -10.75
CA ALA A 382 7.86 -19.48 -11.19
C ALA A 382 7.24 -20.81 -10.73
N GLU A 383 6.93 -20.96 -9.44
CA GLU A 383 6.28 -22.17 -8.90
C GLU A 383 4.89 -22.44 -9.53
N ARG A 384 4.17 -21.42 -10.04
CA ARG A 384 2.95 -21.61 -10.84
C ARG A 384 3.23 -22.15 -12.24
N GLU A 385 4.18 -21.58 -12.97
CA GLU A 385 4.53 -22.08 -14.32
C GLU A 385 5.12 -23.50 -14.26
N GLU A 386 5.91 -23.80 -13.23
CA GLU A 386 6.42 -25.15 -12.93
C GLU A 386 5.26 -26.13 -12.67
N PHE A 387 4.30 -25.77 -11.81
CA PHE A 387 3.11 -26.59 -11.56
C PHE A 387 2.31 -26.88 -12.83
N LEU A 388 2.00 -25.84 -13.62
CA LEU A 388 1.18 -25.99 -14.82
C LEU A 388 1.88 -26.85 -15.88
N SER A 389 3.21 -26.76 -15.97
CA SER A 389 4.01 -27.64 -16.82
C SER A 389 3.95 -29.11 -16.36
N LEU A 390 4.15 -29.37 -15.06
CA LEU A 390 4.19 -30.73 -14.51
C LEU A 390 2.83 -31.43 -14.54
N ILE A 391 1.73 -30.74 -14.20
CA ILE A 391 0.39 -31.33 -14.26
C ILE A 391 -0.05 -31.60 -15.69
N ASN A 392 0.29 -30.74 -16.65
CA ASN A 392 -0.06 -30.94 -18.05
C ASN A 392 0.77 -32.05 -18.71
N GLN A 393 2.05 -32.22 -18.34
CA GLN A 393 2.83 -33.40 -18.72
C GLN A 393 2.15 -34.68 -18.19
N TYR A 394 1.74 -34.70 -16.92
CA TYR A 394 1.07 -35.88 -16.36
C TYR A 394 -0.30 -36.17 -17.00
N ARG A 395 -1.06 -35.13 -17.37
CA ARG A 395 -2.31 -35.30 -18.14
C ARG A 395 -2.03 -35.84 -19.54
N GLU A 396 -1.00 -35.34 -20.25
CA GLU A 396 -0.58 -35.89 -21.55
C GLU A 396 -0.16 -37.38 -21.44
N GLU A 397 0.62 -37.74 -20.42
CA GLU A 397 1.01 -39.14 -20.13
C GLU A 397 -0.20 -40.08 -19.92
N ASN A 398 -1.35 -39.54 -19.49
CA ASN A 398 -2.60 -40.28 -19.30
C ASN A 398 -3.62 -40.08 -20.46
N ASN A 399 -3.25 -39.37 -21.54
CA ASN A 399 -4.11 -39.01 -22.68
C ASN A 399 -5.25 -38.02 -22.38
N VAL A 400 -5.13 -37.24 -21.31
CA VAL A 400 -6.10 -36.22 -20.88
C VAL A 400 -5.71 -34.84 -21.41
N GLY A 401 -6.68 -34.02 -21.81
CA GLY A 401 -6.43 -32.67 -22.36
C GLY A 401 -5.82 -31.69 -21.35
N PRO A 402 -5.01 -30.71 -21.78
CA PRO A 402 -4.28 -29.81 -20.88
C PRO A 402 -5.20 -28.79 -20.18
N LEU A 403 -4.85 -28.45 -18.94
CA LEU A 403 -5.43 -27.38 -18.14
C LEU A 403 -4.78 -26.02 -18.46
N ARG A 404 -5.51 -24.94 -18.19
CA ARG A 404 -5.04 -23.55 -18.24
C ARG A 404 -5.34 -22.81 -16.93
N TYR A 405 -4.59 -21.77 -16.61
CA TYR A 405 -4.88 -20.95 -15.43
C TYR A 405 -6.15 -20.09 -15.60
N GLU A 406 -7.08 -20.21 -14.66
CA GLU A 406 -8.19 -19.28 -14.47
C GLU A 406 -7.75 -18.14 -13.53
N TYR A 407 -7.14 -17.11 -14.10
CA TYR A 407 -6.51 -16.04 -13.32
C TYR A 407 -7.46 -15.24 -12.43
N SER A 408 -8.78 -15.25 -12.68
CA SER A 408 -9.74 -14.63 -11.75
C SER A 408 -9.77 -15.31 -10.38
N TRP A 409 -9.39 -16.59 -10.30
CA TRP A 409 -9.34 -17.36 -9.05
C TRP A 409 -8.12 -17.07 -8.16
N ILE A 410 -7.13 -16.29 -8.61
CA ILE A 410 -5.89 -16.09 -7.82
C ILE A 410 -6.16 -15.56 -6.41
N SER A 411 -7.08 -14.61 -6.25
CA SER A 411 -7.46 -14.04 -4.95
C SER A 411 -8.19 -15.03 -4.05
N PRO A 412 -9.30 -15.68 -4.46
CA PRO A 412 -9.96 -16.68 -3.62
C PRO A 412 -9.11 -17.92 -3.35
N THR A 413 -8.21 -18.34 -4.25
CA THR A 413 -7.27 -19.45 -3.97
C THR A 413 -6.13 -19.02 -3.04
N ASN A 414 -5.66 -17.76 -3.07
CA ASN A 414 -4.76 -17.20 -2.05
C ASN A 414 -5.44 -17.11 -0.67
N LEU A 415 -6.70 -16.62 -0.60
CA LEU A 415 -7.51 -16.64 0.63
C LEU A 415 -7.64 -18.07 1.16
N ARG A 416 -8.00 -19.01 0.28
CA ARG A 416 -8.17 -20.42 0.64
C ARG A 416 -6.86 -21.08 1.11
N THR A 417 -5.74 -20.65 0.54
CA THR A 417 -4.40 -21.02 1.02
C THR A 417 -4.15 -20.51 2.45
N ALA A 418 -4.61 -19.31 2.81
CA ALA A 418 -4.53 -18.82 4.19
C ALA A 418 -5.43 -19.62 5.15
N GLU A 419 -6.64 -19.99 4.71
CA GLU A 419 -7.55 -20.83 5.50
C GLU A 419 -6.92 -22.18 5.84
N ILE A 420 -6.30 -22.88 4.87
CA ILE A 420 -5.68 -24.19 5.14
C ILE A 420 -4.37 -24.10 5.93
N VAL A 421 -3.76 -22.91 6.04
CA VAL A 421 -2.65 -22.65 6.97
C VAL A 421 -3.16 -22.58 8.41
N ASN A 422 -4.33 -21.99 8.63
CA ASN A 422 -4.98 -21.91 9.94
C ASN A 422 -5.63 -23.26 10.35
N GLN A 423 -6.31 -23.93 9.42
CA GLN A 423 -6.97 -25.22 9.64
C GLN A 423 -6.89 -26.08 8.37
N PHE A 424 -5.98 -27.06 8.35
CA PHE A 424 -5.76 -27.92 7.18
C PHE A 424 -6.90 -28.94 6.98
N THR A 425 -7.96 -28.52 6.30
CA THR A 425 -9.17 -29.29 5.98
C THR A 425 -9.89 -28.67 4.77
N HIS A 426 -10.75 -29.43 4.07
CA HIS A 426 -11.61 -28.95 2.96
C HIS A 426 -12.81 -28.08 3.40
N THR A 427 -13.01 -27.92 4.71
CA THR A 427 -13.94 -26.96 5.31
C THR A 427 -13.28 -25.58 5.42
N ARG A 428 -14.08 -24.51 5.41
CA ARG A 428 -13.64 -23.14 5.71
C ARG A 428 -13.81 -22.82 7.20
N PRO A 429 -13.17 -21.76 7.74
CA PRO A 429 -13.27 -21.42 9.16
C PRO A 429 -14.69 -21.08 9.67
N ASP A 430 -15.61 -20.70 8.79
CA ASP A 430 -17.04 -20.49 9.09
C ASP A 430 -17.87 -21.80 9.13
N GLY A 431 -17.25 -22.95 8.87
CA GLY A 431 -17.91 -24.24 8.75
C GLY A 431 -18.54 -24.52 7.37
N SER A 432 -18.39 -23.61 6.40
CA SER A 432 -18.85 -23.82 5.02
C SER A 432 -17.85 -24.61 4.16
N ILE A 433 -18.25 -24.99 2.94
CA ILE A 433 -17.38 -25.74 2.01
C ILE A 433 -16.42 -24.81 1.27
N PHE A 434 -15.21 -25.29 0.92
CA PHE A 434 -14.17 -24.48 0.24
C PHE A 434 -14.68 -23.62 -0.92
N ARG A 435 -15.64 -24.15 -1.70
CA ARG A 435 -16.23 -23.50 -2.87
C ARG A 435 -16.85 -22.12 -2.57
N THR A 436 -17.32 -21.86 -1.35
CA THR A 436 -17.92 -20.55 -1.00
C THR A 436 -16.90 -19.42 -0.97
N ALA A 437 -15.59 -19.71 -0.92
CA ALA A 437 -14.54 -18.71 -1.12
C ALA A 437 -14.58 -18.08 -2.53
N TYR A 438 -15.23 -18.75 -3.49
CA TYR A 438 -15.32 -18.37 -4.90
C TYR A 438 -16.72 -17.84 -5.29
N ASP A 439 -17.63 -17.64 -4.32
CA ASP A 439 -19.00 -17.15 -4.54
C ASP A 439 -19.00 -15.62 -4.79
N ILE A 440 -18.41 -15.23 -5.92
CA ILE A 440 -18.25 -13.85 -6.38
C ILE A 440 -19.05 -13.69 -7.69
N VAL A 441 -19.84 -12.62 -7.77
CA VAL A 441 -20.75 -12.38 -8.90
C VAL A 441 -19.98 -12.40 -10.24
N SER A 442 -20.42 -13.28 -11.15
CA SER A 442 -19.85 -13.52 -12.48
C SER A 442 -18.56 -14.36 -12.57
N MET A 443 -18.09 -14.97 -11.48
CA MET A 443 -16.97 -15.93 -11.52
C MET A 443 -17.45 -17.41 -11.62
N PRO A 444 -16.72 -18.30 -12.30
CA PRO A 444 -16.94 -19.75 -12.20
C PRO A 444 -16.60 -20.24 -10.79
N ILE A 445 -17.35 -21.22 -10.28
CA ILE A 445 -17.08 -21.85 -8.98
C ILE A 445 -16.35 -23.19 -9.22
N PRO A 446 -15.17 -23.45 -8.61
CA PRO A 446 -14.45 -24.69 -8.82
C PRO A 446 -15.22 -25.92 -8.37
N ASP A 447 -15.01 -27.04 -9.07
CA ASP A 447 -15.65 -28.32 -8.81
C ASP A 447 -14.84 -29.23 -7.87
N SER A 448 -13.53 -28.99 -7.70
CA SER A 448 -12.69 -29.74 -6.77
C SER A 448 -11.56 -28.90 -6.19
N GLU A 449 -10.99 -29.39 -5.09
CA GLU A 449 -9.84 -28.85 -4.39
C GLU A 449 -8.90 -29.98 -3.98
N ASN A 450 -7.63 -29.87 -4.35
CA ASN A 450 -6.54 -30.66 -3.80
C ASN A 450 -5.77 -29.80 -2.80
N ILE A 451 -5.41 -30.35 -1.64
CA ILE A 451 -4.58 -29.65 -0.63
C ILE A 451 -3.36 -30.48 -0.24
N LEU A 452 -2.25 -29.83 0.12
CA LEU A 452 -1.07 -30.52 0.64
C LEU A 452 -0.32 -29.69 1.68
N LEU A 453 0.00 -30.31 2.82
CA LEU A 453 0.92 -29.78 3.82
C LEU A 453 2.22 -30.59 3.79
N THR A 454 3.36 -29.93 3.55
CA THR A 454 4.66 -30.58 3.37
C THR A 454 5.81 -29.72 3.90
N GLY A 455 6.93 -30.36 4.28
CA GLY A 455 8.19 -29.65 4.60
C GLY A 455 8.99 -29.20 3.38
N SER A 456 8.58 -29.58 2.16
CA SER A 456 9.27 -29.28 0.91
C SER A 456 8.58 -28.16 0.11
N LYS A 457 9.37 -27.37 -0.60
CA LYS A 457 8.86 -26.38 -1.59
C LYS A 457 8.84 -26.90 -3.04
N ASP A 458 9.34 -28.11 -3.27
CA ASP A 458 9.48 -28.69 -4.61
C ASP A 458 8.12 -29.12 -5.16
N ILE A 459 7.77 -28.58 -6.32
CA ILE A 459 6.47 -28.82 -6.98
C ILE A 459 6.39 -30.25 -7.54
N THR A 460 7.52 -30.89 -7.86
CA THR A 460 7.57 -32.31 -8.23
C THR A 460 7.05 -33.17 -7.06
N SER A 461 7.52 -32.92 -5.85
CA SER A 461 7.04 -33.57 -4.62
C SER A 461 5.56 -33.32 -4.33
N VAL A 462 5.00 -32.17 -4.75
CA VAL A 462 3.55 -31.88 -4.61
C VAL A 462 2.74 -32.77 -5.56
N ILE A 463 3.13 -32.81 -6.83
CA ILE A 463 2.49 -33.64 -7.86
C ILE A 463 2.59 -35.13 -7.51
N GLU A 464 3.77 -35.62 -7.11
CA GLU A 464 3.95 -37.03 -6.73
C GLU A 464 3.20 -37.41 -5.44
N ALA A 465 2.95 -36.48 -4.52
CA ALA A 465 2.07 -36.72 -3.36
C ALA A 465 0.60 -36.85 -3.79
N TRP A 466 0.11 -35.94 -4.64
CA TRP A 466 -1.27 -36.00 -5.15
C TRP A 466 -1.52 -37.22 -6.05
N LYS A 467 -0.52 -37.71 -6.80
CA LYS A 467 -0.62 -38.99 -7.54
C LYS A 467 -0.88 -40.22 -6.64
N GLN A 468 -0.47 -40.17 -5.37
CA GLN A 468 -0.63 -41.26 -4.40
C GLN A 468 -1.98 -41.22 -3.67
N SER A 469 -2.69 -40.10 -3.75
CA SER A 469 -4.03 -39.93 -3.19
C SER A 469 -5.08 -40.18 -4.28
N PRO A 470 -5.99 -41.16 -4.13
CA PRO A 470 -6.95 -41.49 -5.19
C PRO A 470 -7.86 -40.33 -5.61
N GLU A 471 -8.27 -39.50 -4.65
CA GLU A 471 -9.17 -38.36 -4.86
C GLU A 471 -8.46 -37.18 -5.52
N ASP A 472 -7.30 -36.77 -4.99
CA ASP A 472 -6.47 -35.72 -5.61
C ASP A 472 -6.04 -36.10 -7.04
N ASN A 473 -5.75 -37.39 -7.28
CA ASN A 473 -5.38 -37.89 -8.60
C ASN A 473 -6.57 -37.95 -9.59
N GLU A 474 -7.78 -38.26 -9.12
CA GLU A 474 -9.00 -38.16 -9.94
C GLU A 474 -9.25 -36.72 -10.38
N HIS A 475 -9.09 -35.74 -9.47
CA HIS A 475 -9.19 -34.33 -9.82
C HIS A 475 -8.15 -33.89 -10.86
N MET A 476 -6.89 -34.33 -10.73
CA MET A 476 -5.85 -34.02 -11.72
C MET A 476 -6.13 -34.65 -13.11
N LEU A 477 -6.85 -35.77 -13.19
CA LEU A 477 -7.07 -36.52 -14.43
C LEU A 477 -8.49 -36.43 -15.01
N ARG A 478 -9.42 -35.66 -14.42
CA ARG A 478 -10.77 -35.48 -15.00
C ARG A 478 -10.72 -34.85 -16.40
N GLU A 479 -11.36 -35.52 -17.36
CA GLU A 479 -11.42 -35.13 -18.78
C GLU A 479 -12.28 -33.90 -19.04
N ASP A 480 -13.26 -33.63 -18.18
CA ASP A 480 -14.17 -32.49 -18.30
C ASP A 480 -13.60 -31.18 -17.74
N TYR A 481 -12.53 -31.25 -16.93
CA TYR A 481 -11.82 -30.07 -16.45
C TYR A 481 -10.89 -29.46 -17.52
N ASP A 482 -10.99 -28.15 -17.66
CA ASP A 482 -10.29 -27.29 -18.63
C ASP A 482 -9.42 -26.24 -17.93
N LYS A 483 -9.64 -26.00 -16.63
CA LYS A 483 -9.04 -24.93 -15.84
C LYS A 483 -8.50 -25.39 -14.50
N VAL A 484 -7.51 -24.65 -14.02
CA VAL A 484 -6.95 -24.78 -12.68
C VAL A 484 -6.61 -23.41 -12.09
N MET A 485 -6.50 -23.30 -10.77
CA MET A 485 -5.66 -22.31 -10.10
C MET A 485 -4.85 -22.99 -9.00
N PHE A 486 -3.55 -22.67 -8.94
CA PHE A 486 -2.61 -23.23 -7.98
C PHE A 486 -2.04 -22.13 -7.11
N CYS A 487 -2.12 -22.31 -5.79
CA CYS A 487 -1.63 -21.39 -4.79
C CYS A 487 -0.88 -22.10 -3.65
N GLY A 488 -0.15 -21.32 -2.88
CA GLY A 488 1.00 -21.75 -2.09
C GLY A 488 1.32 -20.76 -0.97
N GLY A 489 1.27 -21.23 0.26
CA GLY A 489 1.63 -20.50 1.46
C GLY A 489 2.77 -21.21 2.17
N LYS A 490 3.51 -20.47 3.00
CA LYS A 490 4.46 -21.07 3.92
C LYS A 490 4.31 -20.49 5.31
N THR A 491 4.50 -21.31 6.33
CA THR A 491 4.77 -20.84 7.69
C THR A 491 6.25 -21.04 8.00
N ARG A 492 6.77 -20.20 8.90
CA ARG A 492 8.09 -20.42 9.50
C ARG A 492 7.95 -20.52 11.01
N ASN A 493 8.35 -21.65 11.58
CA ASN A 493 8.46 -21.80 13.03
C ASN A 493 9.69 -21.02 13.51
N ILE A 494 9.50 -20.01 14.36
CA ILE A 494 10.58 -19.08 14.74
C ILE A 494 11.65 -19.75 15.61
N ILE A 495 11.30 -20.78 16.39
CA ILE A 495 12.20 -21.48 17.32
C ILE A 495 13.15 -22.43 16.56
N THR A 496 12.60 -23.28 15.68
CA THR A 496 13.36 -24.28 14.92
C THR A 496 13.91 -23.75 13.60
N GLY A 497 13.41 -22.61 13.14
CA GLY A 497 13.75 -22.00 11.85
C GLY A 497 13.18 -22.73 10.63
N LYS A 498 12.54 -23.90 10.81
CA LYS A 498 11.95 -24.73 9.74
C LYS A 498 10.79 -24.01 9.05
N TYR A 499 10.59 -24.35 7.77
CA TYR A 499 9.42 -23.98 7.00
C TYR A 499 8.47 -25.18 6.86
N MET A 500 7.17 -24.87 6.84
CA MET A 500 6.13 -25.76 6.31
C MET A 500 5.46 -25.05 5.12
N TYR A 501 5.10 -25.80 4.09
CA TYR A 501 4.48 -25.32 2.87
C TYR A 501 3.08 -25.92 2.72
N TYR A 502 2.13 -25.09 2.31
CA TYR A 502 0.71 -25.37 2.22
C TYR A 502 0.28 -25.05 0.80
N TRP A 503 -0.16 -26.06 0.05
CA TRP A 503 -0.51 -25.95 -1.35
C TRP A 503 -2.00 -26.19 -1.55
N VAL A 504 -2.59 -25.46 -2.50
CA VAL A 504 -3.98 -25.59 -2.93
C VAL A 504 -4.01 -25.63 -4.45
N ALA A 505 -4.66 -26.62 -5.05
CA ALA A 505 -5.09 -26.57 -6.45
C ALA A 505 -6.61 -26.68 -6.52
N VAL A 506 -7.27 -25.83 -7.30
CA VAL A 506 -8.71 -25.91 -7.57
C VAL A 506 -8.98 -26.02 -9.07
N PHE A 507 -10.00 -26.78 -9.47
CA PHE A 507 -10.25 -27.17 -10.87
C PHE A 507 -11.72 -26.95 -11.31
N ILE A 508 -11.95 -26.73 -12.61
CA ILE A 508 -13.26 -26.77 -13.30
C ILE A 508 -13.07 -27.12 -14.79
#